data_AF-A0A2V4C2T6-F1
#
_entry.id   AF-A0A2V4C2T6-F1
#
_cell.length_a   1.000
_cell.length_b   1.000
_cell.length_c   1.000
_cell.angle_alpha   90.00
_cell.angle_beta   90.00
_cell.angle_gamma   90.00
#
_symmetry.space_group_name_H-M   'P 1'
#
loop_
_entity.id
_entity.type
_entity.pdbx_description
1 polymer ?
#
loop_
_entity_poly.entity_id
_entity_poly.type
_entity_poly.pdbx_seq_one_letter_code
_entity_poly.pdbx_strand_id
1 'polypeptide(L)' 'MLSMAFNITILPLVQKEIDESIEFYENRSKGLGKQFLIYLKSYLKGLSANPKTFEIKNLQFIAS' A
#
# COMPACT_ATOMS: atom_id res chain seq x y z
N MET A 1 -19.42 -1.03 18.99
CA MET A 1 -17.95 -0.92 19.13
C MET A 1 -17.52 0.37 18.48
N LEU A 2 -16.78 1.22 19.18
CA LEU A 2 -16.19 2.43 18.58
C LEU A 2 -15.04 1.97 17.67
N SER A 3 -15.19 2.12 16.36
CA SER A 3 -14.12 1.82 15.40
C SER A 3 -13.06 2.94 15.47
N MET A 4 -11.95 2.67 16.16
CA MET A 4 -10.80 3.56 16.11
C MET A 4 -10.18 3.45 14.71
N ALA A 5 -10.24 4.53 13.92
CA ALA A 5 -9.63 4.60 12.61
C ALA A 5 -8.32 5.39 12.71
N PHE A 6 -7.22 4.78 12.29
CA PHE A 6 -5.92 5.42 12.20
C PHE A 6 -5.80 6.19 10.88
N ASN A 7 -5.30 7.41 10.95
CA ASN A 7 -5.00 8.18 9.75
C ASN A 7 -3.71 7.67 9.12
N ILE A 8 -3.76 7.36 7.81
CA ILE A 8 -2.60 6.98 7.02
C ILE A 8 -2.10 8.22 6.29
N THR A 9 -0.81 8.54 6.46
CA THR A 9 -0.12 9.58 5.70
C THR A 9 0.71 8.92 4.61
N ILE A 10 0.42 9.25 3.34
CA ILE A 10 1.25 8.82 2.20
C ILE A 10 2.34 9.87 1.99
N LEU A 11 3.60 9.46 2.12
CA LEU A 11 4.74 10.34 1.86
C LEU A 11 4.95 10.53 0.35
N PRO A 12 5.55 11.65 -0.10
CA PRO A 12 5.75 11.92 -1.52
C PRO A 12 6.50 10.81 -2.27
N LEU A 13 7.52 10.20 -1.65
CA LEU A 13 8.26 9.09 -2.26
C LEU A 13 7.36 7.86 -2.48
N VAL A 14 6.54 7.51 -1.48
CA VAL A 14 5.58 6.40 -1.59
C VAL A 14 4.53 6.70 -2.67
N GLN A 15 4.08 7.95 -2.80
CA GLN A 15 3.17 8.33 -3.88
C GLN A 15 3.81 8.09 -5.26
N LYS A 16 5.08 8.46 -5.44
CA LYS A 16 5.84 8.19 -6.67
C LYS A 16 5.92 6.69 -6.98
N GLU A 17 6.21 5.86 -5.98
CA GLU A 17 6.26 4.41 -6.15
C GLU A 17 4.89 3.80 -6.52
N ILE A 18 3.80 4.33 -5.96
CA ILE A 18 2.44 3.94 -6.33
C ILE A 18 2.17 4.29 -7.79
N ASP A 19 2.54 5.49 -8.23
CA ASP A 19 2.32 5.96 -9.61
C ASP A 19 3.12 5.11 -10.61
N GLU A 20 4.40 4.85 -10.33
CA GLU A 20 5.26 3.97 -11.13
C GLU A 20 4.70 2.54 -11.21
N SER A 21 4.16 2.03 -10.10
CA SER A 21 3.52 0.71 -10.06
C SER A 21 2.25 0.66 -10.91
N ILE A 22 1.40 1.69 -10.84
CA ILE A 22 0.19 1.79 -11.68
C ILE A 22 0.57 1.74 -13.16
N GLU A 23 1.54 2.55 -13.57
CA GLU A 23 2.02 2.58 -14.95
C GLU A 23 2.59 1.23 -15.38
N PHE A 24 3.44 0.62 -14.55
CA PHE A 24 4.04 -0.69 -14.80
C PHE A 24 2.99 -1.79 -15.04
N TYR A 25 1.91 -1.80 -14.25
CA TYR A 25 0.84 -2.78 -14.38
C TYR A 25 -0.05 -2.48 -15.59
N GLU A 26 -0.42 -1.22 -15.82
CA GLU A 26 -1.25 -0.84 -16.96
C GLU A 26 -0.57 -1.15 -18.30
N ASN A 27 0.75 -0.96 -18.39
CA ASN A 27 1.55 -1.30 -19.57
C ASN A 27 1.61 -2.80 -19.85
N ARG A 28 1.35 -3.67 -18.86
CA ARG A 28 1.28 -5.13 -19.05
C ARG A 28 -0.07 -5.60 -19.55
N SER A 29 -1.13 -4.99 -19.05
CA SER A 29 -2.49 -5.31 -19.46
C SER A 29 -3.42 -4.17 -19.12
N LYS A 30 -4.24 -3.77 -20.09
CA LYS A 30 -5.22 -2.70 -19.91
C LYS A 30 -6.14 -3.00 -18.73
N GLY A 31 -6.21 -2.07 -17.77
CA GLY A 31 -7.00 -2.16 -16.55
C GLY A 31 -6.28 -2.78 -15.35
N LEU A 32 -5.08 -3.33 -15.52
CA LEU A 32 -4.34 -3.95 -14.41
C LEU A 32 -3.82 -2.90 -13.41
N GLY A 33 -3.46 -1.69 -13.85
CA GLY A 33 -3.09 -0.59 -12.96
C GLY A 33 -4.26 -0.18 -12.06
N LYS A 34 -5.48 -0.17 -12.60
CA LYS A 34 -6.71 0.06 -11.82
C LYS A 34 -6.96 -1.05 -10.81
N GLN A 35 -6.76 -2.31 -11.18
CA GLN A 35 -6.90 -3.45 -10.27
C GLN A 35 -5.89 -3.38 -9.12
N PHE A 36 -4.64 -3.04 -9.41
CA PHE A 36 -3.60 -2.79 -8.41
C PHE A 36 -4.04 -1.70 -7.42
N LEU A 37 -4.55 -0.56 -7.89
CA LEU A 37 -4.98 0.53 -7.02
C LEU A 37 -6.15 0.12 -6.11
N ILE A 38 -7.11 -0.67 -6.62
CA ILE A 38 -8.23 -1.21 -5.82
C ILE A 38 -7.69 -2.13 -4.72
N TYR A 39 -6.74 -3.00 -5.08
CA TYR A 39 -6.11 -3.92 -4.14
C TYR A 39 -5.37 -3.16 -3.03
N LEU A 40 -4.53 -2.20 -3.40
CA LEU A 40 -3.80 -1.34 -2.45
C LEU A 40 -4.75 -0.60 -1.51
N LYS A 41 -5.82 0.02 -2.03
CA LYS A 41 -6.82 0.72 -1.20
C LYS A 41 -7.49 -0.20 -0.19
N SER A 42 -7.75 -1.45 -0.57
CA SER A 42 -8.34 -2.45 0.33
C SER A 42 -7.39 -2.79 1.49
N TYR A 43 -6.09 -2.90 1.18
CA TYR A 43 -5.05 -3.07 2.19
C TYR A 43 -4.93 -1.87 3.13
N LEU A 44 -4.88 -0.65 2.59
CA LEU A 44 -4.81 0.57 3.39
C LEU A 44 -6.04 0.72 4.29
N LYS A 45 -7.23 0.35 3.81
CA LYS A 45 -8.44 0.32 4.64
C LYS A 45 -8.28 -0.66 5.80
N GLY A 46 -7.78 -1.87 5.55
CA GLY A 46 -7.47 -2.83 6.61
C GLY A 46 -6.47 -2.28 7.62
N LEU A 47 -5.37 -1.68 7.14
CA LEU A 47 -4.31 -1.09 7.96
C LEU A 47 -4.84 0.04 8.85
N SER A 48 -5.69 0.92 8.29
CA SER A 48 -6.31 2.01 9.04
C SER A 48 -7.26 1.53 10.14
N ALA A 49 -7.89 0.36 9.97
CA ALA A 49 -8.83 -0.18 10.94
C ALA A 49 -8.14 -1.00 12.04
N ASN A 50 -7.09 -1.75 11.68
CA ASN A 50 -6.36 -2.61 12.61
C ASN A 50 -4.88 -2.72 12.23
N PRO A 51 -4.03 -1.76 12.61
CA PRO A 51 -2.63 -1.75 12.18
C PRO A 51 -1.84 -2.96 12.71
N LYS A 52 -2.27 -3.56 13.83
CA LYS A 52 -1.60 -4.71 14.46
C LYS A 52 -1.72 -6.00 13.64
N THR A 53 -2.64 -6.10 12.67
CA THR A 53 -2.75 -7.29 11.81
C THR A 53 -1.70 -7.32 10.71
N PHE A 54 -0.97 -6.22 10.51
CA PHE A 54 0.10 -6.13 9.53
C PHE A 54 1.43 -6.34 10.24
N GLU A 55 2.08 -7.47 9.98
CA GLU A 55 3.44 -7.70 10.47
C GLU A 55 4.41 -6.77 9.75
N ILE A 56 5.15 -5.97 10.50
CA ILE A 56 6.36 -5.37 9.99
C ILE A 56 7.37 -6.51 9.89
N LYS A 57 7.54 -7.07 8.69
CA LYS A 57 8.70 -7.90 8.43
C LYS A 57 9.91 -6.99 8.57
N ASN A 58 10.66 -7.15 9.65
CA ASN A 58 11.96 -6.50 9.81
C ASN A 58 12.72 -6.79 8.51
N LEU A 59 12.94 -5.75 7.71
CA LEU A 59 13.99 -5.77 6.71
C LEU A 59 15.23 -6.11 7.51
N GLN A 60 15.76 -7.32 7.33
CA GLN A 60 17.11 -7.60 7.78
C GLN A 60 17.96 -6.49 7.19
N PHE A 61 18.41 -5.56 8.04
CA PHE A 61 19.51 -4.69 7.70
C PHE A 61 20.59 -5.66 7.24
N ILE A 62 20.85 -5.67 5.93
CA ILE A 62 22.09 -6.21 5.41
C ILE A 62 23.12 -5.23 5.94
N ALA A 63 23.58 -5.46 7.17
CA ALA A 63 24.84 -4.95 7.64
C ALA A 63 25.89 -5.68 6.80
N SER A 64 26.17 -5.10 5.63
CA SER A 64 27.38 -5.32 4.84
C SER A 64 28.53 -4.54 5.46
#